data_AF-A0A954F8M0-F1
#
_entry.id   AF-A0A954F8M0-F1
#
_cell.length_a   1.000
_cell.length_b   1.000
_cell.length_c   1.000
_cell.angle_alpha   90.00
_cell.angle_beta   90.00
_cell.angle_gamma   90.00
#
_symmetry.space_group_name_H-M   'P 1'
#
loop_
_entity.id
_entity.type
_entity.pdbx_description
1 polymer ?
#
loop_
_entity_poly.entity_id
_entity_poly.type
_entity_poly.pdbx_seq_one_letter_code
_entity_poly.pdbx_strand_id
1 'polypeptide(L)'
;MNAALTAAMVREASMPKTTTTEGKVPPFPVEVFPELLRNYAHELNRCDRWPLDYTGAAFLFAASVAIGNAFRVKVKEGWNAPAVLWILLVGRPGTIKTHPLESALSPIKRRDADAFDAYRAEHK
;
A
#
# COMPACT_ATOMS: atom_id res chain seq x y z
N MET A 1 -15.99 29.53 -25.33
CA MET A 1 -15.53 28.45 -24.42
C MET A 1 -14.06 28.69 -24.16
N ASN A 2 -13.72 29.32 -23.03
CA ASN A 2 -12.42 29.95 -22.85
C ASN A 2 -11.50 29.10 -21.94
N ALA A 3 -10.22 29.00 -22.32
CA ALA A 3 -9.16 28.27 -21.61
C ALA A 3 -8.97 28.69 -20.13
N ALA A 4 -9.56 29.81 -19.73
CA ALA A 4 -9.58 30.31 -18.36
C ALA A 4 -10.30 29.38 -17.36
N LEU A 5 -11.29 28.59 -17.79
CA LEU A 5 -12.01 27.67 -16.89
C LEU A 5 -11.18 26.42 -16.55
N THR A 6 -10.26 26.01 -17.42
CA THR A 6 -9.41 24.82 -17.18
C THR A 6 -8.22 25.15 -16.26
N ALA A 7 -7.72 26.39 -16.26
CA ALA A 7 -6.65 26.83 -15.37
C ALA A 7 -7.11 27.00 -13.90
N ALA A 8 -8.39 27.28 -13.66
CA ALA A 8 -8.92 27.52 -12.31
C ALA A 8 -9.08 26.25 -11.45
N MET A 9 -9.16 25.05 -12.06
CA MET A 9 -9.20 23.78 -11.32
C MET A 9 -7.82 23.26 -10.89
N VAL A 10 -6.73 23.85 -11.42
CA VAL A 10 -5.34 23.57 -11.00
C VAL A 10 -4.83 24.70 -10.09
N ARG A 11 -5.74 25.31 -9.32
CA ARG A 11 -5.34 26.11 -8.16
C ARG A 11 -4.75 25.15 -7.14
N GLU A 12 -3.42 25.08 -7.18
CA GLU A 12 -2.50 24.78 -6.09
C GLU A 12 -3.26 24.69 -4.76
N ALA A 13 -3.74 23.48 -4.43
CA ALA A 13 -4.02 23.12 -3.07
C ALA A 13 -2.66 23.16 -2.40
N SER A 14 -2.29 24.36 -1.94
CA SER A 14 -1.23 24.59 -0.99
C SER A 14 -1.58 23.67 0.17
N MET A 15 -0.99 22.46 0.15
CA MET A 15 -1.01 21.55 1.27
C MET A 15 -0.63 22.40 2.47
N PRO A 16 -1.39 22.37 3.57
CA PRO A 16 -0.96 23.07 4.77
C PRO A 16 0.49 22.65 4.98
N LYS A 17 1.43 23.61 4.89
CA LYS A 17 2.82 23.35 5.24
C LYS A 17 2.71 22.81 6.64
N THR A 18 2.97 21.51 6.80
CA THR A 18 2.85 20.86 8.09
C THR A 18 3.86 21.58 8.95
N THR A 19 3.37 22.53 9.75
CA THR A 19 4.17 23.20 10.76
C THR A 19 4.61 22.05 11.63
N THR A 20 5.86 21.63 11.46
CA THR A 20 6.53 20.67 12.34
C THR A 20 6.64 21.35 13.70
N THR A 21 5.53 21.42 14.43
CA THR A 21 5.58 21.34 15.87
C THR A 21 6.29 20.03 16.17
N GLU A 22 7.19 20.02 17.15
CA GLU A 22 7.88 18.84 17.68
C GLU A 22 6.87 17.89 18.38
N GLY A 23 5.78 17.55 17.69
CA GLY A 23 4.74 16.66 18.12
C GLY A 23 5.18 15.23 17.85
N LYS A 24 5.11 14.40 18.89
CA LYS A 24 5.29 12.96 18.80
C LYS A 24 4.36 12.40 17.71
N VAL A 25 4.95 11.81 16.66
CA VAL A 25 4.19 11.15 15.60
C VAL A 25 3.42 9.97 16.23
N PRO A 26 2.09 9.88 16.04
CA PRO A 26 1.32 8.77 16.58
C PRO A 26 1.81 7.45 15.95
N PRO A 27 1.79 6.34 16.71
CA PRO A 27 2.20 5.05 16.17
C PRO A 27 1.26 4.62 15.04
N PHE A 28 1.80 3.87 14.09
CA PHE A 28 1.02 3.30 13.01
C PHE A 28 0.00 2.27 13.58
N PRO A 29 -1.28 2.33 13.17
CA PRO A 29 -2.34 1.57 13.82
C PRO A 29 -2.40 0.12 13.29
N VAL A 30 -1.49 -0.75 13.74
CA VAL A 30 -1.43 -2.17 13.33
C VAL A 30 -2.68 -2.95 13.77
N GLU A 31 -3.40 -2.43 14.74
CA GLU A 31 -4.58 -3.03 15.33
C GLU A 31 -5.77 -3.08 14.37
N VAL A 32 -5.76 -2.28 13.30
CA VAL A 32 -6.83 -2.33 12.28
C VAL A 32 -6.75 -3.57 11.41
N PHE A 33 -5.59 -4.25 11.37
CA PHE A 33 -5.43 -5.47 10.59
C PHE A 33 -6.08 -6.67 11.29
N PRO A 34 -6.52 -7.67 10.50
CA PRO A 34 -6.91 -8.98 11.02
C PRO A 34 -5.84 -9.57 11.94
N GLU A 35 -6.26 -10.33 12.94
CA GLU A 35 -5.38 -10.88 13.99
C GLU A 35 -4.13 -11.58 13.43
N LEU A 36 -4.30 -12.37 12.37
CA LEU A 36 -3.18 -13.05 11.69
C LEU A 36 -2.10 -12.06 11.21
N LEU A 37 -2.50 -11.01 10.51
CA LEU A 37 -1.57 -10.00 9.97
C LEU A 37 -0.98 -9.14 11.08
N ARG A 38 -1.78 -8.81 12.10
CA ARG A 38 -1.32 -8.06 13.27
C ARG A 38 -0.21 -8.82 13.99
N ASN A 39 -0.45 -10.09 14.32
CA ASN A 39 0.52 -10.95 14.99
C ASN A 39 1.78 -11.10 14.12
N TYR A 40 1.60 -11.30 12.81
CA TYR A 40 2.72 -11.40 11.88
C TYR A 40 3.58 -10.13 11.83
N ALA A 41 2.98 -8.95 11.78
CA ALA A 41 3.72 -7.68 11.82
C ALA A 41 4.50 -7.49 13.13
N HIS A 42 3.90 -7.83 14.27
CA HIS A 42 4.59 -7.76 15.56
C HIS A 42 5.75 -8.75 15.65
N GLU A 43 5.60 -9.95 15.10
CA GLU A 43 6.68 -10.94 15.04
C GLU A 43 7.84 -10.48 14.15
N LEU A 44 7.56 -9.93 12.96
CA LEU A 44 8.59 -9.33 12.09
C LEU A 44 9.32 -8.17 12.76
N ASN A 45 8.60 -7.33 13.50
CA ASN A 45 9.20 -6.25 14.28
C ASN A 45 10.07 -6.79 15.43
N ARG A 46 9.63 -7.86 16.10
CA ARG A 46 10.35 -8.48 17.22
C ARG A 46 11.64 -9.15 16.78
N CYS A 47 11.59 -9.94 15.71
CA CYS A 47 12.70 -10.75 15.23
C CYS A 47 13.69 -9.93 14.40
N ASP A 48 13.19 -9.19 13.40
CA ASP A 48 14.04 -8.55 12.38
C ASP A 48 14.06 -7.02 12.47
N ARG A 49 13.35 -6.44 13.46
CA ARG A 49 13.23 -4.98 13.67
C ARG A 49 12.63 -4.25 12.48
N TRP A 50 11.76 -4.92 11.73
CA TRP A 50 11.05 -4.28 10.63
C TRP A 50 10.09 -3.22 11.18
N PRO A 51 10.13 -1.97 10.69
CA PRO A 51 9.18 -0.95 11.10
C PRO A 51 7.73 -1.38 10.81
N LEU A 52 6.83 -1.17 11.78
CA LEU A 52 5.43 -1.59 11.69
C LEU A 52 4.65 -0.81 10.63
N ASP A 53 5.00 0.45 10.42
CA ASP A 53 4.48 1.31 9.35
C ASP A 53 4.86 0.79 7.96
N TYR A 54 6.11 0.34 7.77
CA TYR A 54 6.56 -0.23 6.49
C TYR A 54 5.89 -1.58 6.23
N THR A 55 5.76 -2.40 7.27
CA THR A 55 5.11 -3.72 7.18
C THR A 55 3.62 -3.58 6.88
N GLY A 56 2.92 -2.71 7.60
CA GLY A 56 1.50 -2.44 7.35
C GLY A 56 1.24 -1.82 5.99
N ALA A 57 2.10 -0.90 5.53
CA ALA A 57 2.03 -0.34 4.18
C ALA A 57 2.23 -1.43 3.11
N ALA A 58 3.16 -2.36 3.32
CA ALA A 58 3.35 -3.50 2.42
C ALA A 58 2.12 -4.44 2.38
N PHE A 59 1.46 -4.67 3.52
CA PHE A 59 0.22 -5.46 3.56
C PHE A 59 -0.91 -4.79 2.78
N LEU A 60 -1.09 -3.47 2.94
CA LEU A 60 -2.09 -2.72 2.18
C LEU A 60 -1.80 -2.75 0.67
N PHE A 61 -0.53 -2.64 0.30
CA PHE A 61 -0.11 -2.75 -1.10
C PHE A 61 -0.44 -4.14 -1.67
N ALA A 62 -0.05 -5.21 -0.96
CA ALA A 62 -0.32 -6.58 -1.38
C ALA A 62 -1.83 -6.86 -1.48
N ALA A 63 -2.63 -6.38 -0.54
CA ALA A 63 -4.08 -6.49 -0.58
C ALA A 63 -4.69 -5.76 -1.79
N SER A 64 -4.21 -4.56 -2.09
CA SER A 64 -4.60 -3.81 -3.30
C SER A 64 -4.30 -4.60 -4.58
N VAL A 65 -3.10 -5.18 -4.70
CA VAL A 65 -2.72 -6.00 -5.86
C VAL A 65 -3.59 -7.26 -5.96
N ALA A 66 -3.85 -7.94 -4.84
CA ALA A 66 -4.67 -9.14 -4.81
C ALA A 66 -6.14 -8.88 -5.19
N ILE A 67 -6.69 -7.72 -4.81
CA ILE A 67 -8.04 -7.31 -5.19
C ILE A 67 -8.08 -6.88 -6.66
N GLY A 68 -7.10 -6.09 -7.09
CA GLY A 68 -7.02 -5.55 -8.46
C GLY A 68 -8.31 -4.85 -8.88
N ASN A 69 -8.87 -5.26 -10.02
CA ASN A 69 -10.11 -4.72 -10.57
C ASN A 69 -11.37 -5.52 -10.20
N ALA A 70 -11.26 -6.52 -9.31
CA ALA A 70 -12.39 -7.37 -8.95
C ALA A 70 -13.45 -6.64 -8.13
N PHE A 71 -13.06 -5.66 -7.32
CA PHE A 71 -13.96 -4.94 -6.42
C PHE A 71 -13.82 -3.42 -6.55
N ARG A 72 -14.93 -2.71 -6.31
CA ARG A 72 -14.97 -1.25 -6.17
C ARG A 72 -15.52 -0.89 -4.80
N VAL A 73 -14.89 0.09 -4.15
CA VAL A 73 -15.27 0.59 -2.84
C VAL A 73 -16.14 1.83 -3.02
N LYS A 74 -17.31 1.83 -2.37
CA LYS A 74 -18.16 3.01 -2.27
C LYS A 74 -17.61 3.93 -1.17
N VAL A 75 -16.97 5.01 -1.57
CA VAL A 75 -16.33 5.96 -0.64
C VAL A 75 -17.37 6.94 -0.07
N LYS A 76 -18.28 7.40 -0.93
CA LYS A 76 -19.45 8.21 -0.58
C LYS A 76 -20.56 7.98 -1.61
N GLU A 77 -21.74 8.54 -1.36
CA GLU A 77 -22.83 8.49 -2.34
C GLU A 77 -22.38 9.04 -3.70
N GLY A 78 -22.64 8.28 -4.76
CA GLY A 78 -22.22 8.59 -6.13
C GLY A 78 -20.72 8.43 -6.44
N TRP A 79 -19.87 8.02 -5.48
CA TRP A 79 -18.44 7.83 -5.71
C TRP A 79 -17.99 6.39 -5.42
N ASN A 80 -17.72 5.65 -6.49
CA ASN A 80 -17.13 4.32 -6.44
C ASN A 80 -15.70 4.36 -6.97
N ALA A 81 -14.72 4.03 -6.12
CA ALA A 81 -13.31 3.96 -6.48
C ALA A 81 -12.83 2.51 -6.60
N PRO A 82 -11.88 2.20 -7.48
CA PRO A 82 -11.19 0.91 -7.44
C PRO A 82 -10.38 0.78 -6.13
N ALA A 83 -10.20 -0.44 -5.63
CA ALA A 83 -9.41 -0.71 -4.43
C ALA A 83 -7.88 -0.71 -4.68
N VAL A 84 -7.41 0.14 -5.61
CA VAL A 84 -6.01 0.22 -6.02
C VAL A 84 -5.29 1.30 -5.22
N LEU A 85 -4.25 0.89 -4.50
CA LEU A 85 -3.42 1.74 -3.66
C LEU A 85 -2.03 1.91 -4.27
N TRP A 86 -1.58 3.16 -4.33
CA TRP A 86 -0.23 3.54 -4.72
C TRP A 86 0.53 3.96 -3.46
N ILE A 87 1.57 3.20 -3.11
CA ILE A 87 2.30 3.35 -1.84
C ILE A 87 3.77 3.59 -2.14
N LEU A 88 4.37 4.58 -1.48
CA LEU A 88 5.79 4.90 -1.55
C LEU A 88 6.43 4.76 -0.16
N LEU A 89 7.43 3.89 -0.04
CA LEU A 89 8.22 3.73 1.18
C LEU A 89 9.50 4.56 1.09
N VAL A 90 9.61 5.61 1.89
CA VAL A 90 10.77 6.51 1.93
C VAL A 90 11.47 6.41 3.27
N GLY A 91 12.80 6.25 3.24
CA GLY A 91 13.64 6.38 4.43
C GLY A 91 15.12 6.30 4.05
N ARG A 92 16.00 6.31 5.04
CA ARG A 92 17.45 6.26 4.82
C ARG A 92 17.87 4.94 4.12
N PRO A 93 19.01 4.91 3.39
CA PRO A 93 19.61 3.67 2.93
C PRO A 93 19.82 2.70 4.09
N GLY A 94 19.60 1.41 3.86
CA GLY A 94 19.68 0.38 4.91
C GLY A 94 18.47 0.30 5.84
N THR A 95 17.49 1.22 5.76
CA THR A 95 16.24 1.11 6.53
C THR A 95 15.29 0.14 5.83
N ILE A 96 15.53 -1.18 5.96
CA ILE A 96 14.68 -2.35 5.64
C ILE A 96 13.34 -2.02 4.92
N LYS A 97 13.37 -1.52 3.68
CA LYS A 97 12.16 -1.18 2.90
C LYS A 97 11.71 -2.34 2.04
N THR A 98 12.70 -2.99 1.41
CA THR A 98 12.48 -4.01 0.40
C THR A 98 11.92 -5.28 1.01
N HIS A 99 12.42 -5.70 2.19
CA HIS A 99 12.01 -6.96 2.79
C HIS A 99 10.52 -7.04 3.17
N PRO A 100 9.91 -6.01 3.80
CA PRO A 100 8.47 -5.99 4.03
C PRO A 100 7.64 -6.16 2.75
N LEU A 101 8.02 -5.45 1.68
CA LEU A 101 7.32 -5.49 0.40
C LEU A 101 7.43 -6.86 -0.27
N GLU A 102 8.64 -7.42 -0.32
CA GLU A 102 8.90 -8.74 -0.88
C GLU A 102 8.15 -9.84 -0.11
N SER A 103 8.17 -9.77 1.22
CA SER A 103 7.45 -10.75 2.06
C SER A 103 5.95 -10.69 1.82
N ALA A 104 5.35 -9.49 1.83
CA ALA A 104 3.92 -9.32 1.61
C ALA A 104 3.46 -9.77 0.21
N LEU A 105 4.30 -9.58 -0.82
CA LEU A 105 4.00 -9.96 -2.20
C LEU A 105 4.35 -11.42 -2.53
N SER A 106 5.13 -12.10 -1.71
CA SER A 106 5.59 -13.48 -1.96
C SER A 106 4.45 -14.44 -2.34
N PRO A 107 3.29 -14.46 -1.65
CA PRO A 107 2.18 -15.34 -2.03
C PRO A 107 1.59 -15.03 -3.41
N ILE A 108 1.52 -13.74 -3.78
CA ILE A 108 1.00 -13.29 -5.07
C ILE A 108 1.97 -13.70 -6.18
N LYS A 109 3.28 -13.44 -6.00
CA LYS A 109 4.32 -13.84 -6.95
C LYS A 109 4.35 -15.33 -7.18
N ARG A 110 4.19 -16.13 -6.12
CA ARG A 110 4.11 -17.59 -6.23
C ARG A 110 2.92 -18.02 -7.08
N ARG A 111 1.74 -17.46 -6.83
CA ARG A 111 0.53 -17.76 -7.59
C ARG A 111 0.67 -17.37 -9.07
N ASP A 112 1.32 -16.24 -9.36
CA ASP A 112 1.61 -15.79 -10.71
C ASP A 112 2.55 -16.76 -11.45
N ALA A 113 3.62 -17.20 -10.77
CA ALA A 113 4.54 -18.20 -11.32
C ALA A 113 3.84 -19.54 -11.62
N ASP A 114 3.04 -20.05 -10.67
CA ASP A 114 2.28 -21.29 -10.85
C ASP A 114 1.32 -21.20 -12.05
N ALA A 115 0.64 -20.06 -12.22
CA ALA A 115 -0.25 -19.81 -13.35
C ALA A 115 0.50 -19.72 -14.69
N PHE A 116 1.68 -19.10 -14.69
CA PHE A 116 2.52 -19.00 -15.88
C PHE A 116 3.06 -20.37 -16.32
N ASP A 117 3.46 -21.22 -15.38
CA ASP A 117 3.92 -22.58 -15.69
C ASP A 117 2.79 -23.44 -16.27
N ALA A 118 1.56 -23.32 -15.75
CA ALA A 118 0.39 -23.99 -16.31
C ALA A 118 0.11 -23.52 -17.76
N TYR A 119 0.14 -22.21 -18.00
CA TYR A 119 -0.04 -21.65 -19.34
C TYR A 119 1.01 -22.18 -20.34
N ARG A 120 2.27 -22.27 -19.92
CA ARG A 120 3.36 -22.82 -20.74
C ARG A 120 3.22 -24.31 -21.03
N ALA A 121 2.60 -25.07 -20.14
CA ALA A 121 2.34 -26.49 -20.35
C ALA A 121 1.21 -26.73 -21.36
N GLU A 122 0.18 -25.86 -21.37
CA GLU A 122 -0.96 -25.95 -22.31
C GLU A 122 -0.62 -25.51 -23.74
N HIS A 123 0.39 -24.64 -23.92
CA HIS A 123 0.75 -24.06 -25.22
C HIS A 123 2.12 -24.55 -25.75
N LYS A 124 2.53 -25.75 -25.34
CA LYS A 124 3.63 -26.53 -25.94
C LYS A 124 3.07 -27.61 -26.85
#